data_AF-A0A9X1V5X5-F1
#
_entry.id   AF-A0A9X1V5X5-F1
#
_cell.length_a   1.000
_cell.length_b   1.000
_cell.length_c   1.000
_cell.angle_alpha   90.00
_cell.angle_beta   90.00
_cell.angle_gamma   90.00
#
_symmetry.space_group_name_H-M   'P 1'
#
loop_
_entity.id
_entity.type
_entity.pdbx_description
1 polymer ?
#
loop_
_entity_poly.entity_id
_entity_poly.type
_entity_poly.pdbx_seq_one_letter_code
_entity_poly.pdbx_strand_id
1 'polypeptide(L)'
;MGNNRLVIPEARAAMKQLKKDVMKDSLQGSALNPIQEPIGQSETTTYEAGKRGGAIGGEMMKRLVSLAEQHLQQEQQSHKNQ
;
A
#
# COMPACT_ATOMS: atom_id res chain seq x y z
N MET A 1 0.20 8.31 21.96
CA MET A 1 -0.31 8.97 20.74
C MET A 1 0.46 8.37 19.57
N GLY A 2 -0.21 7.64 18.67
CA GLY A 2 0.47 6.90 17.60
C GLY A 2 0.86 7.80 16.43
N ASN A 3 2.15 7.87 16.12
CA ASN A 3 2.72 8.65 15.02
C ASN A 3 2.50 7.98 13.64
N ASN A 4 1.29 7.50 13.36
CA ASN A 4 0.94 6.92 12.06
C ASN A 4 0.44 8.00 11.10
N ARG A 5 1.24 9.06 10.93
CA ARG A 5 0.94 10.16 10.01
C ARG A 5 1.69 9.92 8.70
N LEU A 6 1.00 10.09 7.58
CA LEU A 6 1.63 10.07 6.27
C LEU A 6 2.69 11.17 6.21
N VAL A 7 3.84 10.86 5.62
CA VAL A 7 4.93 11.82 5.39
C VAL A 7 4.43 13.03 4.60
N ILE A 8 3.52 12.78 3.66
CA ILE A 8 2.85 13.81 2.86
C ILE A 8 1.34 13.71 3.13
N PRO A 9 0.76 14.65 3.90
CA PRO A 9 -0.67 14.65 4.23
C PRO A 9 -1.60 14.68 3.00
N GLU A 10 -1.18 15.35 1.94
CA GLU A 10 -1.94 15.57 0.70
C GLU A 10 -2.07 14.27 -0.10
N ALA A 11 -1.11 13.34 0.04
CA ALA A 11 -1.10 12.06 -0.65
C ALA A 11 -2.15 11.06 -0.09
N ARG A 12 -2.93 11.44 0.93
CA ARG A 12 -3.90 10.55 1.59
C ARG A 12 -4.91 9.93 0.64
N ALA A 13 -5.38 10.68 -0.35
CA ALA A 13 -6.32 10.18 -1.36
C ALA A 13 -5.68 9.11 -2.25
N ALA A 14 -4.48 9.39 -2.77
CA ALA A 14 -3.70 8.45 -3.59
C ALA A 14 -3.30 7.19 -2.81
N MET A 15 -2.87 7.34 -1.55
CA MET A 15 -2.55 6.20 -0.68
C MET A 15 -3.77 5.32 -0.39
N LYS A 16 -4.97 5.91 -0.29
CA LYS A 16 -6.22 5.15 -0.14
C LYS A 16 -6.56 4.36 -1.39
N GLN A 17 -6.28 4.90 -2.58
CA GLN A 17 -6.45 4.17 -3.85
C GLN A 17 -5.44 3.04 -3.96
N LEU A 18 -4.15 3.32 -3.74
CA LEU A 18 -3.10 2.30 -3.75
C LEU A 18 -3.39 1.16 -2.77
N LYS A 19 -3.92 1.46 -1.58
CA LYS A 19 -4.36 0.44 -0.63
C LYS A 19 -5.46 -0.46 -1.20
N LYS A 20 -6.44 0.11 -1.91
CA LYS A 20 -7.51 -0.67 -2.57
C LYS A 20 -6.95 -1.56 -3.68
N ASP A 21 -5.99 -1.04 -4.44
CA ASP A 21 -5.37 -1.79 -5.55
C ASP A 21 -4.51 -2.94 -5.01
N VAL A 22 -3.68 -2.68 -4.00
CA VAL A 22 -2.93 -3.72 -3.29
C VAL A 22 -3.88 -4.76 -2.69
N MET A 23 -4.95 -4.34 -2.01
CA MET A 23 -5.95 -5.28 -1.51
C MET A 23 -6.56 -6.14 -2.62
N LYS A 24 -6.90 -5.55 -3.77
CA LYS A 24 -7.46 -6.27 -4.92
C LYS A 24 -6.47 -7.29 -5.49
N ASP A 25 -5.19 -6.93 -5.59
CA ASP A 25 -4.14 -7.82 -6.10
C ASP A 25 -3.81 -8.94 -5.10
N SER A 26 -3.73 -8.63 -3.80
CA SER A 26 -3.53 -9.64 -2.75
C SER A 26 -4.71 -10.61 -2.66
N LEU A 27 -5.94 -10.18 -3.00
CA LEU A 27 -7.13 -11.04 -3.11
C LEU A 27 -7.03 -12.02 -4.29
N GLN A 28 -6.36 -11.64 -5.40
CA GLN A 28 -6.17 -12.51 -6.57
C GLN A 28 -5.02 -13.51 -6.41
N GLY A 29 -4.00 -13.20 -5.60
CA GLY A 29 -2.78 -14.01 -5.46
C GLY A 29 -2.91 -15.26 -4.59
N SER A 30 -3.67 -15.23 -3.47
CA SER A 30 -4.11 -16.39 -2.67
C SER A 30 -4.65 -15.95 -1.29
N ALA A 31 -5.71 -16.62 -0.84
CA ALA A 31 -6.03 -16.89 0.57
C ALA A 31 -6.51 -15.75 1.50
N LEU A 32 -6.94 -14.60 0.99
CA LEU A 32 -7.68 -13.63 1.80
C LEU A 32 -9.13 -13.63 1.34
N ASN A 33 -10.03 -14.24 2.11
CA ASN A 33 -11.46 -14.15 1.85
C ASN A 33 -11.87 -12.66 1.74
N PRO A 34 -12.80 -12.32 0.82
CA PRO A 34 -13.31 -10.97 0.66
C PRO A 34 -14.21 -10.63 1.86
N ILE A 35 -13.60 -10.39 3.02
CA ILE A 35 -14.28 -9.67 4.07
C ILE A 35 -14.27 -8.21 3.61
N GLN A 36 -15.40 -7.80 3.05
CA GLN A 36 -15.71 -6.45 2.58
C GLN A 36 -15.66 -5.41 3.73
N GLU A 37 -15.43 -5.87 4.97
CA GLU A 37 -15.51 -5.05 6.16
C GLU A 37 -14.19 -4.35 6.48
N PRO A 38 -14.25 -3.11 6.99
CA PRO A 38 -13.08 -2.39 7.45
C PRO A 38 -12.35 -3.23 8.50
N ILE A 39 -11.03 -3.36 8.33
CA ILE A 39 -10.09 -3.86 9.33
C ILE A 39 -10.47 -3.33 10.72
N GLY A 40 -11.06 -4.20 11.56
CA GLY A 40 -11.55 -3.86 12.90
C GLY A 40 -13.05 -4.05 13.17
N GLN A 41 -13.87 -4.56 12.23
CA GLN A 41 -15.33 -4.74 12.45
C GLN A 41 -15.86 -6.18 12.49
N SER A 42 -15.14 -7.17 11.96
CA SER A 42 -15.51 -8.60 12.11
C SER A 42 -14.53 -9.30 13.06
N GLU A 43 -14.97 -10.39 13.70
CA GLU A 43 -14.30 -11.26 14.70
C GLU A 43 -12.95 -11.90 14.27
N THR A 44 -12.16 -11.24 13.43
CA THR A 44 -10.75 -11.57 13.24
C THR A 44 -9.98 -11.25 14.51
N THR A 45 -9.18 -12.21 14.95
CA THR A 45 -8.26 -11.99 16.07
C THR A 45 -7.40 -10.74 15.79
N THR A 46 -7.10 -9.93 16.81
CA THR A 46 -6.20 -8.77 16.69
C THR A 46 -4.88 -9.14 16.00
N TYR A 47 -4.44 -10.39 16.19
CA TYR A 47 -3.28 -10.97 15.54
C TYR A 47 -3.43 -11.11 14.02
N GLU A 48 -4.53 -11.67 13.53
CA GLU A 48 -4.78 -11.82 12.09
C GLU A 48 -4.98 -10.47 11.40
N ALA A 49 -5.67 -9.53 12.07
CA ALA A 49 -5.80 -8.16 11.59
C ALA A 49 -4.42 -7.49 11.47
N GLY A 50 -3.54 -7.71 12.45
CA GLY A 50 -2.15 -7.23 12.43
C GLY A 50 -1.32 -7.84 11.30
N LYS A 51 -1.37 -9.17 11.12
CA LYS A 51 -0.64 -9.88 10.06
C LYS A 51 -1.09 -9.42 8.67
N ARG A 52 -2.40 -9.30 8.45
CA ARG A 52 -2.97 -8.80 7.18
C ARG A 52 -2.62 -7.32 6.96
N GLY A 53 -2.75 -6.49 7.99
CA GLY A 53 -2.40 -5.07 7.92
C GLY A 53 -0.92 -4.84 7.60
N GLY A 54 -0.03 -5.63 8.21
CA GLY A 54 1.40 -5.61 7.95
C GLY A 54 1.76 -6.06 6.53
N ALA A 55 1.14 -7.14 6.04
CA ALA A 55 1.36 -7.61 4.67
C ALA A 55 0.95 -6.55 3.62
N ILE A 56 -0.25 -5.97 3.77
CA ILE A 56 -0.75 -4.91 2.88
C ILE A 56 0.17 -3.67 2.95
N GLY A 57 0.56 -3.24 4.15
CA GLY A 57 1.45 -2.10 4.34
C GLY A 57 2.83 -2.31 3.70
N GLY A 58 3.40 -3.51 3.85
CA GLY A 58 4.68 -3.86 3.23
C GLY A 58 4.62 -3.87 1.70
N GLU A 59 3.54 -4.42 1.12
CA GLU A 59 3.34 -4.42 -0.33
C GLU A 59 3.15 -3.00 -0.88
N MET A 60 2.38 -2.14 -0.19
CA MET A 60 2.25 -0.73 -0.55
C MET A 60 3.61 -0.03 -0.55
N MET A 61 4.43 -0.23 0.47
CA MET A 61 5.77 0.39 0.55
C MET A 61 6.67 -0.06 -0.60
N LYS A 62 6.67 -1.36 -0.91
CA LYS A 62 7.45 -1.90 -2.04
C LYS A 62 7.07 -1.23 -3.36
N ARG A 63 5.77 -1.09 -3.63
CA ARG A 63 5.29 -0.41 -4.86
C ARG A 63 5.67 1.06 -4.89
N LEU A 64 5.58 1.76 -3.76
CA LEU A 64 5.98 3.17 -3.68
C LEU A 64 7.46 3.37 -4.01
N VAL A 65 8.33 2.52 -3.46
CA VAL A 65 9.77 2.58 -3.75
C VAL A 65 10.03 2.28 -5.22
N SER A 66 9.40 1.23 -5.78
CA SER A 66 9.54 0.92 -7.21
C SER A 66 9.09 2.06 -8.11
N LEU A 67 7.96 2.71 -7.81
CA LEU A 67 7.47 3.85 -8.59
C LEU A 67 8.42 5.06 -8.51
N ALA A 68 9.02 5.30 -7.33
CA ALA A 68 10.01 6.35 -7.14
C ALA A 68 11.30 6.06 -7.92
N GLU A 69 11.81 4.83 -7.87
CA GLU A 69 12.97 4.40 -8.65
C GLU A 69 12.72 4.55 -10.15
N GLN A 70 11.53 4.15 -10.63
CA GLN A 70 11.14 4.31 -12.02
C GLN A 70 11.10 5.78 -12.46
N HIS A 71 10.54 6.67 -11.63
CA HIS A 71 10.54 8.12 -11.92
C HIS A 71 11.96 8.67 -11.98
N LEU A 72 12.81 8.34 -11.01
CA LEU A 72 14.20 8.79 -10.98
C LEU A 72 14.99 8.32 -12.21
N GLN A 73 14.74 7.09 -12.67
CA GLN A 73 15.37 6.57 -13.89
C GLN A 73 14.89 7.31 -15.15
N GLN A 74 13.59 7.62 -15.25
CA GLN A 74 13.03 8.39 -16.38
C GLN A 74 13.56 9.82 -16.42
N GLU A 75 13.69 10.47 -15.26
CA GLU A 75 14.27 11.82 -15.16
C GLU A 75 15.74 11.84 -15.59
N GLN A 76 16.52 10.82 -15.18
CA GLN A 76 17.91 10.66 -15.59
C GLN A 76 18.06 10.40 -17.09
N GLN A 77 17.19 9.58 -17.69
CA GLN A 77 17.19 9.34 -19.14
C GLN A 77 16.78 10.58 -19.94
N SER A 78 15.82 11.35 -19.44
CA SER A 78 15.35 12.58 -20.10
C SER A 78 16.40 13.69 -20.11
N HIS A 79 17.26 13.76 -19.09
CA HIS A 79 18.38 14.71 -19.04
C HIS A 79 19.59 14.27 -19.87
N LYS A 80 19.73 12.97 -20.18
CA LYS A 80 20.83 12.45 -21.02
C LYS A 80 20.59 12.64 -22.52
N ASN A 81 19.34 12.92 -22.91
CA ASN A 81 18.92 13.10 -24.30
C ASN A 81 18.65 14.58 -24.66
N GLN A 82 19.01 15.52 -23.79
CA GLN A 82 19.13 16.96 -24.07
C GLN A 82 20.61 17.35 -24.12
#